data_AF-A0A2K1JVA1-F1
#
_entry.id   AF-A0A2K1JVA1-F1
#
_cell.length_a   1.000
_cell.length_b   1.000
_cell.length_c   1.000
_cell.angle_alpha   90.00
_cell.angle_beta   90.00
_cell.angle_gamma   90.00
#
_symmetry.space_group_name_H-M   'P 1'
#
loop_
_entity.id
_entity.type
_entity.pdbx_description
1 polymer ?
#
loop_
_entity_poly.entity_id
_entity_poly.type
_entity_poly.pdbx_seq_one_letter_code
_entity_poly.pdbx_strand_id
1 'polypeptide(L)'
;MTGGIWMQGLLRVGHIMEVRPGITDKDDYVGVQCTQILSRITSLFAGKNKLQFAVPGGLVGVGTFVDPALTRADRLVGQVLGEVGNVPDVFMELEKQRKVSKQTRSEVLMVNIGSMSKGACVIAVRNDFAKLQLNAPVCTRNG
;
A
#
# COMPACT_ATOMS: atom_id res chain seq x y z
N MET A 1 -6.05 8.10 -13.92
CA MET A 1 -6.40 6.66 -13.83
C MET A 1 -5.27 5.98 -13.10
N THR A 2 -5.59 5.14 -12.12
CA THR A 2 -4.58 4.38 -11.39
C THR A 2 -4.48 3.00 -12.04
N GLY A 3 -3.29 2.64 -12.50
CA GLY A 3 -3.01 1.32 -13.04
C GLY A 3 -2.50 0.39 -11.93
N GLY A 4 -3.00 -0.83 -11.87
CA GLY A 4 -2.56 -1.80 -10.87
C GLY A 4 -2.86 -3.23 -11.28
N ILE A 5 -2.28 -4.16 -10.53
CA ILE A 5 -2.56 -5.59 -10.66
C ILE A 5 -3.68 -5.92 -9.67
N TRP A 6 -4.79 -6.43 -10.18
CA TRP A 6 -5.88 -6.88 -9.33
C TRP A 6 -5.61 -8.32 -8.87
N MET A 7 -5.37 -8.51 -7.58
CA MET A 7 -4.92 -9.82 -7.07
C MET A 7 -6.07 -10.74 -6.65
N GLN A 8 -7.15 -10.21 -6.07
CA GLN A 8 -8.22 -11.02 -5.46
C GLN A 8 -9.58 -10.32 -5.53
N GLY A 9 -10.67 -11.07 -5.64
CA GLY A 9 -12.05 -10.54 -5.65
C GLY A 9 -12.55 -10.11 -7.03
N LEU A 10 -13.77 -9.58 -7.09
CA LEU A 10 -14.40 -9.09 -8.33
C LEU A 10 -14.63 -7.58 -8.23
N LEU A 11 -13.94 -6.82 -9.09
CA LEU A 11 -14.04 -5.38 -9.13
C LEU A 11 -15.14 -4.95 -10.10
N ARG A 12 -16.05 -4.05 -9.70
CA ARG A 12 -17.15 -3.58 -10.57
C ARG A 12 -17.24 -2.06 -10.57
N VAL A 13 -17.67 -1.49 -11.69
CA VAL A 13 -17.94 -0.05 -11.79
C VAL A 13 -19.06 0.34 -10.81
N GLY A 14 -18.89 1.46 -10.10
CA GLY A 14 -19.84 1.94 -9.11
C GLY A 14 -19.53 1.53 -7.66
N HIS A 15 -18.62 0.57 -7.44
CA HIS A 15 -18.21 0.20 -6.08
C HIS A 15 -17.43 1.33 -5.38
N ILE A 16 -17.61 1.41 -4.06
CA ILE A 16 -16.81 2.28 -3.20
C ILE A 16 -15.62 1.48 -2.70
N MET A 17 -14.44 2.03 -2.89
CA MET A 17 -13.16 1.45 -2.50
C MET A 17 -12.46 2.39 -1.54
N GLU A 18 -11.57 1.83 -0.74
CA GLU A 18 -10.61 2.59 0.05
C GLU A 18 -9.18 2.36 -0.43
N VAL A 19 -8.37 3.40 -0.30
CA VAL A 19 -6.93 3.38 -0.53
C VAL A 19 -6.24 3.43 0.82
N ARG A 20 -5.42 2.42 1.11
CA ARG A 20 -4.58 2.35 2.32
C ARG A 20 -3.10 2.15 1.99
N PRO A 21 -2.18 2.71 2.80
CA PRO A 21 -2.39 3.56 3.99
C PRO A 21 -3.05 4.93 3.73
N GLY A 22 -3.10 5.37 2.46
CA GLY A 22 -3.76 6.63 2.08
C GLY A 22 -2.83 7.83 2.25
N ILE A 23 -3.37 8.93 2.78
CA ILE A 23 -2.61 10.16 3.04
C ILE A 23 -1.89 9.99 4.38
N THR A 24 -0.58 10.15 4.34
CA THR A 24 0.25 10.19 5.54
C THR A 24 0.60 11.63 5.86
N ASP A 25 0.12 12.12 6.99
CA ASP A 25 0.53 13.41 7.54
C ASP A 25 1.50 13.18 8.70
N LYS A 26 2.56 13.99 8.75
CA LYS A 26 3.56 13.92 9.81
C LYS A 26 3.35 15.12 10.70
N ASP A 27 2.65 14.89 11.81
CA ASP A 27 2.48 15.91 12.84
C ASP A 27 3.54 15.69 13.93
N ASP A 28 4.21 16.76 14.34
CA ASP A 28 5.28 16.71 15.35
C ASP A 28 4.76 16.27 16.74
N TYR A 29 3.46 16.45 17.03
CA TYR A 29 2.88 16.16 18.34
C TYR A 29 2.19 14.79 18.41
N VAL A 30 1.45 14.42 17.36
CA VAL A 30 0.60 13.21 17.34
C VAL A 30 1.28 12.05 16.60
N GLY A 31 2.45 12.31 16.00
CA GLY A 31 3.16 11.34 15.19
C GLY A 31 2.56 11.21 13.79
N VAL A 32 2.73 10.02 13.21
CA VAL A 32 2.36 9.77 11.82
C VAL A 32 0.88 9.40 11.72
N GLN A 33 0.05 10.31 11.22
CA GLN A 33 -1.37 10.10 11.01
C GLN A 33 -1.63 9.55 9.60
N CYS A 34 -2.37 8.45 9.53
CA CYS A 34 -2.73 7.79 8.28
C CYS A 34 -4.23 7.94 8.05
N THR A 35 -4.61 8.67 7.02
CA THR A 35 -6.03 8.82 6.64
C THR A 35 -6.30 8.04 5.36
N GLN A 36 -7.15 7.02 5.44
CA GLN A 36 -7.60 6.28 4.26
C GLN A 36 -8.38 7.19 3.31
N ILE A 37 -8.22 6.97 2.00
CA ILE A 37 -8.95 7.72 0.98
C ILE A 37 -10.09 6.86 0.47
N LEU A 38 -11.33 7.32 0.66
CA LEU A 38 -12.51 6.68 0.10
C LEU A 38 -12.79 7.25 -1.28
N SER A 39 -12.99 6.38 -2.26
CA SER A 39 -13.32 6.78 -3.62
C SER A 39 -14.20 5.77 -4.31
N ARG A 40 -15.06 6.25 -5.20
CA ARG A 40 -15.91 5.40 -6.05
C ARG A 40 -15.24 5.11 -7.39
N ILE A 41 -15.43 3.90 -7.91
CA ILE A 41 -14.98 3.49 -9.24
C ILE A 41 -15.93 4.08 -10.29
N THR A 42 -15.39 4.89 -11.19
CA THR A 42 -16.12 5.50 -12.31
C THR A 42 -16.04 4.66 -13.58
N SER A 43 -14.92 3.98 -13.80
CA SER A 43 -14.69 3.19 -15.01
C SER A 43 -13.55 2.19 -14.81
N LEU A 44 -13.63 1.04 -15.49
CA LEU A 44 -12.55 0.06 -15.53
C LEU A 44 -12.04 -0.08 -16.97
N PHE A 45 -10.73 -0.24 -17.12
CA PHE A 45 -10.06 -0.40 -18.41
C PHE A 45 -9.07 -1.55 -18.37
N ALA A 46 -9.03 -2.37 -19.41
CA ALA A 46 -7.95 -3.33 -19.67
C ALA A 46 -7.34 -2.99 -21.03
N GLY A 47 -6.13 -2.41 -21.02
CA GLY A 47 -5.52 -1.83 -22.21
C GLY A 47 -6.40 -0.72 -22.80
N LYS A 48 -6.96 -0.96 -23.98
CA LYS A 48 -7.86 0.00 -24.67
C LYS A 48 -9.36 -0.31 -24.47
N ASN A 49 -9.69 -1.42 -23.81
CA ASN A 49 -11.07 -1.87 -23.68
C ASN A 49 -11.68 -1.37 -22.38
N LYS A 50 -12.89 -0.81 -22.46
CA LYS A 50 -13.69 -0.45 -21.28
C LYS A 50 -14.38 -1.70 -20.74
N LEU A 51 -14.25 -1.95 -19.44
CA LEU A 51 -14.81 -3.10 -18.75
C LEU A 51 -15.92 -2.65 -17.79
N GLN A 52 -16.93 -3.50 -17.60
CA GLN A 52 -17.93 -3.34 -16.53
C GLN A 52 -17.48 -3.97 -15.21
N PHE A 53 -16.69 -5.04 -15.30
CA PHE A 53 -16.09 -5.74 -14.18
C PHE A 53 -14.68 -6.21 -14.52
N ALA A 54 -13.84 -6.39 -13.51
CA ALA A 54 -12.48 -6.89 -13.63
C ALA A 54 -12.26 -8.10 -12.73
N VAL A 55 -11.60 -9.11 -13.30
CA VAL A 55 -11.24 -10.37 -12.65
C VAL A 55 -9.79 -10.33 -12.18
N PRO A 56 -9.41 -11.12 -11.16
CA PRO A 56 -8.04 -11.16 -10.67
C PRO A 56 -7.08 -11.77 -11.70
N GLY A 57 -5.82 -11.32 -11.66
CA GLY A 57 -4.75 -11.85 -12.51
C GLY A 57 -4.38 -11.00 -13.73
N GLY A 58 -4.99 -9.82 -13.90
CA GLY A 58 -4.71 -8.89 -14.99
C GLY A 58 -4.30 -7.49 -14.53
N LEU A 59 -3.65 -6.74 -15.42
CA LEU A 59 -3.42 -5.31 -15.24
C LEU A 59 -4.68 -4.55 -15.64
N VAL A 60 -5.25 -3.83 -14.68
CA VAL A 60 -6.51 -3.09 -14.86
C VAL A 60 -6.27 -1.63 -14.50
N GLY A 61 -6.67 -0.75 -15.42
CA GLY A 61 -6.79 0.68 -15.17
C GLY A 61 -8.09 0.97 -14.45
N VAL A 62 -8.00 1.44 -13.21
CA VAL A 62 -9.15 1.83 -12.42
C VAL A 62 -9.29 3.35 -12.48
N GLY A 63 -10.41 3.80 -13.04
CA GLY A 63 -10.87 5.18 -12.92
C GLY A 63 -11.58 5.36 -11.60
N THR A 64 -11.07 6.23 -10.75
CA THR A 64 -11.63 6.57 -9.44
C THR A 64 -11.99 8.04 -9.40
N PHE A 65 -13.02 8.39 -8.62
CA PHE A 65 -13.38 9.79 -8.32
C PHE A 65 -12.52 10.34 -7.17
N VAL A 66 -11.20 10.19 -7.28
CA VAL A 66 -10.23 10.72 -6.31
C VAL A 66 -9.85 12.15 -6.71
N ASP A 67 -9.64 13.02 -5.72
CA ASP A 67 -9.17 14.38 -5.97
C ASP A 67 -7.79 14.35 -6.67
N PRO A 68 -7.65 14.98 -7.86
CA PRO A 68 -6.38 15.09 -8.57
C PRO A 68 -5.24 15.66 -7.72
N ALA A 69 -5.54 16.51 -6.73
CA ALA A 69 -4.55 17.04 -5.79
C ALA A 69 -3.88 15.94 -4.95
N LEU A 70 -4.61 14.88 -4.62
CA LEU A 70 -4.09 13.74 -3.85
C LEU A 70 -3.20 12.82 -4.69
N THR A 71 -3.45 12.76 -6.00
CA THR A 71 -2.62 12.00 -6.95
C THR A 71 -1.36 12.74 -7.40
N ARG A 72 -1.22 14.03 -7.06
CA ARG A 72 -0.10 14.88 -7.49
C ARG A 72 1.21 14.40 -6.85
N ALA A 73 2.29 14.36 -7.64
CA ALA A 73 3.64 13.96 -7.21
C ALA A 73 3.75 12.50 -6.71
N ASP A 74 3.08 11.57 -7.40
CA ASP A 74 3.23 10.11 -7.17
C ASP A 74 2.91 9.63 -5.75
N ARG A 75 2.15 10.44 -4.98
CA ARG A 75 1.80 10.15 -3.58
C ARG A 75 0.98 8.87 -3.39
N LEU A 76 0.28 8.42 -4.43
CA LEU A 76 -0.52 7.20 -4.40
C LEU A 76 0.19 5.97 -4.99
N VAL A 77 1.48 6.06 -5.33
CA VAL A 77 2.23 4.91 -5.86
C VAL A 77 2.47 3.88 -4.75
N GLY A 78 2.21 2.61 -5.09
CA GLY A 78 2.39 1.47 -4.19
C GLY A 78 1.28 1.29 -3.15
N GLN A 79 0.25 2.13 -3.14
CA GLN A 79 -0.88 1.99 -2.22
C GLN A 79 -1.70 0.72 -2.53
N VAL A 80 -2.36 0.19 -1.51
CA VAL A 80 -3.29 -0.93 -1.64
C VAL A 80 -4.70 -0.37 -1.82
N LEU A 81 -5.35 -0.76 -2.92
CA LEU A 81 -6.75 -0.45 -3.19
C LEU A 81 -7.59 -1.69 -2.87
N GLY A 82 -8.62 -1.53 -2.05
CA GLY A 82 -9.56 -2.62 -1.76
C GLY A 82 -10.92 -2.11 -1.32
N GLU A 83 -11.82 -3.04 -1.05
CA GLU A 83 -13.16 -2.73 -0.58
C GLU A 83 -13.09 -2.19 0.86
N VAL A 84 -13.99 -1.25 1.19
CA VAL A 84 -14.03 -0.59 2.49
C VAL A 84 -14.19 -1.63 3.61
N GLY A 85 -13.23 -1.66 4.53
CA GLY A 85 -13.16 -2.60 5.66
C GLY A 85 -12.51 -3.95 5.34
N ASN A 86 -12.11 -4.21 4.09
CA ASN A 86 -11.52 -5.48 3.66
C ASN A 86 -10.07 -5.34 3.15
N VAL A 87 -9.46 -4.17 3.35
CA VAL A 87 -8.03 -3.92 3.09
C VAL A 87 -7.16 -4.37 4.26
N PRO A 88 -5.88 -4.69 4.03
CA PRO A 88 -4.96 -5.01 5.11
C PRO A 88 -4.76 -3.85 6.08
N ASP A 89 -4.33 -4.19 7.30
CA ASP A 89 -3.95 -3.21 8.30
C ASP A 89 -2.65 -2.48 7.93
N VAL A 90 -2.49 -1.31 8.55
CA VAL A 90 -1.33 -0.46 8.36
C VAL A 90 -0.36 -0.68 9.50
N PHE A 91 0.86 -1.05 9.16
CA PHE A 91 1.94 -1.31 10.11
C PHE A 91 3.05 -0.29 9.97
N MET A 92 3.56 0.18 11.11
CA MET A 92 4.78 1.01 11.21
C MET A 92 6.00 0.18 11.63
N GLU A 93 5.77 -1.03 12.12
CA GLU A 93 6.82 -1.97 12.54
C GLU A 93 6.56 -3.31 11.86
N LEU A 94 7.62 -3.93 11.37
CA LEU A 94 7.57 -5.25 10.74
C LEU A 94 8.65 -6.16 11.33
N GLU A 95 8.36 -7.44 11.39
CA GLU A 95 9.33 -8.47 11.73
C GLU A 95 9.64 -9.30 10.48
N LYS A 96 10.91 -9.44 10.13
CA LYS A 96 11.35 -10.18 8.95
C LYS A 96 12.36 -11.24 9.33
N GLN A 97 12.23 -12.43 8.73
CA GLN A 97 13.22 -13.49 8.87
C GLN A 97 14.51 -13.17 8.06
N ARG A 98 15.66 -13.33 8.71
CA ARG A 98 16.99 -13.16 8.11
C ARG A 98 17.24 -14.30 7.12
N LYS A 99 17.40 -13.98 5.83
CA LYS A 99 17.71 -15.00 4.81
C LYS A 99 19.17 -15.06 4.36
N VAL A 100 19.94 -13.96 4.40
CA VAL A 100 21.28 -13.96 3.75
C VAL A 100 22.35 -13.06 4.40
N SER A 101 22.00 -12.03 5.20
CA SER A 101 23.00 -11.09 5.76
C SER A 101 22.84 -10.85 7.26
N LYS A 102 23.98 -10.69 7.96
CA LYS A 102 24.01 -10.25 9.35
C LYS A 102 23.57 -8.78 9.43
N GLN A 103 22.28 -8.58 9.68
CA GLN A 103 21.69 -7.27 9.96
C GLN A 103 22.28 -6.68 11.25
N THR A 104 22.61 -5.39 11.23
CA THR A 104 23.14 -4.66 12.41
C THR A 104 22.05 -3.80 13.02
N ARG A 105 22.06 -3.63 14.35
CA ARG A 105 21.14 -2.72 15.03
C ARG A 105 21.41 -1.28 14.58
N SER A 106 20.34 -0.50 14.42
CA SER A 106 20.35 0.89 13.93
C SER A 106 20.79 1.06 12.48
N GLU A 107 20.83 -0.02 11.70
CA GLU A 107 21.07 0.03 10.26
C GLU A 107 19.79 0.44 9.52
N VAL A 108 19.91 1.34 8.54
CA VAL A 108 18.80 1.74 7.68
C VAL A 108 18.86 0.94 6.38
N LEU A 109 17.78 0.22 6.09
CA LEU A 109 17.65 -0.70 4.97
C LEU A 109 16.45 -0.34 4.12
N MET A 110 16.54 -0.59 2.82
CA MET A 110 15.39 -0.49 1.94
C MET A 110 14.66 -1.83 1.91
N VAL A 111 13.39 -1.81 2.30
CA VAL A 111 12.52 -2.99 2.33
C VAL A 111 11.46 -2.84 1.24
N ASN A 112 11.41 -3.85 0.37
CA ASN A 112 10.36 -3.98 -0.62
C ASN A 112 9.23 -4.83 -0.05
N ILE A 113 8.05 -4.23 0.11
CA ILE A 113 6.84 -4.84 0.67
C ILE A 113 5.78 -4.77 -0.43
N GLY A 114 5.48 -5.91 -1.06
CA GLY A 114 4.61 -5.95 -2.24
C GLY A 114 5.17 -5.07 -3.37
N SER A 115 4.45 -4.00 -3.73
CA SER A 115 4.85 -3.02 -4.73
C SER A 115 5.45 -1.73 -4.13
N MET A 116 5.57 -1.64 -2.81
CA MET A 116 6.14 -0.49 -2.10
C MET A 116 7.61 -0.73 -1.76
N SER A 117 8.44 0.29 -1.95
CA SER A 117 9.81 0.33 -1.41
C SER A 117 9.87 1.41 -0.33
N LYS A 118 10.17 1.03 0.91
CA LYS A 118 10.28 1.96 2.05
C LYS A 118 11.55 1.74 2.84
N GLY A 119 12.08 2.83 3.40
CA GLY A 119 13.22 2.77 4.30
C GLY A 119 12.78 2.26 5.67
N ALA A 120 13.52 1.33 6.23
CA ALA A 120 13.29 0.77 7.55
C ALA A 120 14.58 0.76 8.37
N CYS A 121 14.49 1.11 9.66
CA CYS A 121 15.59 1.04 10.61
C CYS A 121 15.51 -0.23 11.44
N VAL A 122 16.61 -0.95 11.61
CA VAL A 122 16.66 -2.17 12.43
C VAL A 122 16.68 -1.78 13.92
N ILE A 123 15.57 -1.95 14.65
CA ILE A 123 15.52 -1.65 16.09
C ILE A 123 16.18 -2.76 16.91
N ALA A 124 15.90 -4.01 16.55
CA ALA A 124 16.34 -5.18 17.27
C ALA A 124 16.53 -6.36 16.34
N VAL A 125 17.48 -7.23 16.68
CA VAL A 125 17.71 -8.50 15.99
C VAL A 125 17.67 -9.60 17.04
N ARG A 126 16.76 -10.57 16.88
CA ARG A 126 16.58 -11.70 17.78
C ARG A 126 16.64 -13.00 16.97
N ASN A 127 17.64 -13.84 17.23
CA ASN A 127 17.86 -15.10 16.51
C ASN A 127 17.81 -14.88 14.97
N ASP A 128 16.79 -15.45 14.33
CA ASP A 128 16.54 -15.38 12.89
C ASP A 128 15.56 -14.26 12.49
N PHE A 129 15.06 -13.45 13.43
CA PHE A 129 14.12 -12.36 13.16
C PHE A 129 14.78 -10.99 13.40
N ALA A 130 14.50 -10.04 12.52
CA ALA A 130 14.87 -8.64 12.69
C ALA A 130 13.58 -7.81 12.80
N LYS A 131 13.50 -6.99 13.85
CA LYS A 131 12.44 -6.00 14.04
C LYS A 131 12.84 -4.71 13.35
N LEU A 132 12.03 -4.30 12.40
CA LEU A 132 12.24 -3.18 11.49
C LEU A 132 11.21 -2.09 11.79
N GLN A 133 11.69 -0.86 12.00
CA GLN A 133 10.85 0.34 12.10
C GLN A 133 10.78 1.01 10.75
N LEU A 134 9.59 1.16 10.19
CA LEU A 134 9.40 1.85 8.93
C LEU A 134 9.38 3.36 9.16
N ASN A 135 9.95 4.11 8.20
CA ASN A 135 9.91 5.57 8.21
C ASN A 135 8.54 6.16 7.78
N ALA A 136 7.67 5.30 7.28
CA ALA A 136 6.34 5.60 6.77
C ALA A 136 5.44 4.36 6.92
N PRO A 137 4.12 4.56 7.09
CA PRO A 137 3.14 3.49 7.21
C PRO A 137 3.10 2.64 5.95
N VAL A 138 2.96 1.34 6.12
CA VAL A 138 2.79 0.40 5.01
C VAL A 138 1.57 -0.48 5.26
N CYS A 139 0.73 -0.60 4.24
CA CYS A 139 -0.40 -1.53 4.25
C CYS A 139 0.10 -2.88 3.77
N THR A 140 0.10 -3.88 4.67
CA THR A 140 0.50 -5.25 4.32
C THR A 140 -0.32 -6.24 5.13
N ARG A 141 -0.49 -7.45 4.60
CA ARG A 141 -1.03 -8.55 5.39
C ARG A 141 0.11 -9.12 6.25
N ASN A 142 -0.19 -9.56 7.47
CA ASN A 142 0.77 -10.28 8.31
C ASN A 142 1.29 -11.51 7.54
N GLY A 143 2.61 -11.64 7.45
CA GLY A 143 3.30 -12.73 6.75
C GLY A 143 4.76 -12.85 7.15
#